data_AF-A0A2K9AER9-F1
#
_entry.id   AF-A0A2K9AER9-F1
#
_cell.length_a   1.000
_cell.length_b   1.000
_cell.length_c   1.000
_cell.angle_alpha   90.00
_cell.angle_beta   90.00
_cell.angle_gamma   90.00
#
_symmetry.space_group_name_H-M   'P 1'
#
loop_
_entity.id
_entity.type
_entity.pdbx_description
1 polymer ?
#
loop_
_entity_poly.entity_id
_entity_poly.type
_entity_poly.pdbx_seq_one_letter_code
_entity_poly.pdbx_strand_id
1 'polypeptide(L)'
;MKIKKLWIIPMVLIVVSVIASVIAFNQTKRLEYGYLYVNNEPKTTVYEGEYVAIIGQTGVASYIEVSLLDEYVEIITYRDNYVMLDRYHLQISYDGINHEKALVKSLMENEKVLIDEMSEYLVILDLKKNHVYHMMLEVIDDDPFTDDIDIVFVNLPEHVYNLKTLMEGIAVTTLVFTVISSITIVTIIILKKDS
;
A
#
# COMPACT_ATOMS: atom_id res chain seq x y z
N MET A 1 -35.83 39.10 -5.12
CA MET A 1 -35.73 37.76 -5.74
C MET A 1 -34.30 37.15 -5.73
N LYS A 2 -33.44 37.37 -4.70
CA LYS A 2 -32.00 37.02 -4.85
C LYS A 2 -31.34 36.18 -3.73
N ILE A 3 -31.92 36.08 -2.53
CA ILE A 3 -31.29 35.33 -1.42
C ILE A 3 -31.31 33.81 -1.66
N LYS A 4 -32.40 33.26 -2.23
CA LYS A 4 -32.48 31.83 -2.59
C LYS A 4 -31.41 31.41 -3.61
N LYS A 5 -30.95 32.32 -4.47
CA LYS A 5 -29.90 32.02 -5.46
C LYS A 5 -28.49 31.99 -4.84
N LEU A 6 -28.26 32.68 -3.72
CA LEU A 6 -26.96 32.68 -3.03
C LEU A 6 -26.62 31.30 -2.44
N TRP A 7 -27.62 30.56 -1.96
CA TRP A 7 -27.45 29.21 -1.42
C TRP A 7 -27.14 28.14 -2.47
N ILE A 8 -27.30 28.43 -3.77
CA ILE A 8 -27.02 27.46 -4.84
C ILE A 8 -25.53 27.12 -4.89
N ILE A 9 -24.65 28.12 -4.73
CA ILE A 9 -23.20 27.93 -4.80
C ILE A 9 -22.70 26.93 -3.73
N PRO A 10 -22.95 27.12 -2.42
CA PRO A 10 -22.51 26.15 -1.43
C PRO A 10 -23.18 24.78 -1.62
N MET A 11 -24.44 24.73 -2.06
CA MET A 11 -25.11 23.45 -2.35
C MET A 11 -24.42 22.67 -3.46
N VAL A 12 -24.05 23.33 -4.56
CA VAL A 12 -23.31 22.70 -5.66
C VAL A 12 -21.92 22.24 -5.20
N LEU A 13 -21.22 23.06 -4.41
CA LEU A 13 -19.90 22.70 -3.88
C LEU A 13 -19.95 21.47 -2.95
N ILE A 14 -21.00 21.34 -2.12
CA ILE A 14 -21.24 20.14 -1.31
C ILE A 14 -21.39 18.91 -2.20
N VAL A 15 -22.23 19.00 -3.24
CA VAL A 15 -22.46 17.88 -4.15
C VAL A 15 -21.16 17.45 -4.83
N VAL A 16 -20.36 18.40 -5.31
CA VAL A 16 -19.04 18.11 -5.91
C VAL A 16 -18.10 17.45 -4.90
N SER A 17 -18.06 17.95 -3.67
CA SER A 17 -17.24 17.39 -2.59
C SER A 17 -17.60 15.93 -2.29
N VAL A 18 -18.90 15.63 -2.19
CA VAL A 18 -19.40 14.28 -1.95
C VAL A 18 -19.04 13.35 -3.11
N ILE A 19 -19.25 13.77 -4.36
CA ILE A 19 -18.90 12.95 -5.54
C ILE A 19 -17.40 12.66 -5.58
N ALA A 20 -16.56 13.67 -5.37
CA ALA A 20 -15.11 13.50 -5.35
C ALA A 20 -14.67 12.54 -4.24
N SER A 21 -15.25 12.64 -3.04
CA SER A 21 -14.99 11.73 -1.93
C SER A 21 -15.36 10.28 -2.25
N VAL A 22 -16.51 10.05 -2.91
CA VAL A 22 -16.92 8.70 -3.35
C VAL A 22 -15.94 8.14 -4.37
N ILE A 23 -15.47 8.95 -5.32
CA ILE A 23 -14.49 8.51 -6.32
C ILE A 23 -13.17 8.16 -5.62
N ALA A 24 -12.67 9.00 -4.72
CA ALA A 24 -11.46 8.73 -3.94
C ALA A 24 -11.56 7.42 -3.16
N PHE A 25 -12.68 7.20 -2.47
CA PHE A 25 -12.92 5.97 -1.73
C PHE A 25 -12.90 4.71 -2.62
N ASN A 26 -13.48 4.80 -3.82
CA ASN A 26 -13.41 3.70 -4.78
C ASN A 26 -11.97 3.45 -5.28
N GLN A 27 -11.14 4.48 -5.43
CA GLN A 27 -9.73 4.28 -5.77
C GLN A 27 -8.94 3.67 -4.61
N THR A 28 -9.25 3.99 -3.35
CA THR A 28 -8.63 3.32 -2.19
C THR A 28 -8.84 1.81 -2.23
N LYS A 29 -10.09 1.36 -2.47
CA LYS A 29 -10.38 -0.07 -2.64
C LYS A 29 -9.62 -0.71 -3.80
N ARG A 30 -9.36 0.07 -4.85
CA ARG A 30 -8.56 -0.41 -5.99
C ARG A 30 -7.08 -0.55 -5.62
N LEU A 31 -6.54 0.34 -4.80
CA LEU A 31 -5.17 0.24 -4.30
C LEU A 31 -5.00 -0.98 -3.38
N GLU A 32 -6.01 -1.37 -2.60
CA GLU A 32 -5.97 -2.57 -1.77
C GLU A 32 -5.70 -3.85 -2.60
N TYR A 33 -6.16 -3.92 -3.85
CA TYR A 33 -5.83 -5.03 -4.76
C TYR A 33 -4.36 -5.06 -5.23
N GLY A 34 -3.61 -3.99 -4.94
CA GLY A 34 -2.17 -3.93 -5.14
C GLY A 34 -1.37 -4.62 -4.04
N TYR A 35 -2.00 -5.02 -2.94
CA TYR A 35 -1.36 -5.69 -1.82
C TYR A 35 -1.59 -7.19 -1.89
N LEU A 36 -0.51 -7.95 -1.83
CA LEU A 36 -0.52 -9.40 -1.79
C LEU A 36 0.19 -9.87 -0.52
N TYR A 37 -0.60 -10.28 0.47
CA TYR A 37 -0.10 -10.83 1.72
C TYR A 37 0.42 -12.25 1.51
N VAL A 38 1.60 -12.55 2.02
CA VAL A 38 2.18 -13.89 1.99
C VAL A 38 1.55 -14.70 3.13
N ASN A 39 0.47 -15.42 2.83
CA ASN A 39 -0.32 -16.14 3.83
C ASN A 39 -0.76 -17.54 3.38
N ASN A 40 -0.06 -18.11 2.39
CA ASN A 40 -0.34 -19.42 1.80
C ASN A 40 -1.74 -19.56 1.16
N GLU A 41 -2.45 -18.45 0.92
CA GLU A 41 -3.69 -18.46 0.15
C GLU A 41 -3.42 -18.07 -1.32
N PRO A 42 -4.14 -18.67 -2.28
CA PRO A 42 -4.09 -18.22 -3.66
C PRO A 42 -4.54 -16.76 -3.78
N LYS A 43 -3.70 -15.93 -4.40
CA LYS A 43 -4.02 -14.51 -4.69
C LYS A 43 -4.02 -14.26 -6.18
N THR A 44 -5.09 -13.63 -6.67
CA THR A 44 -5.18 -13.18 -8.07
C THR A 44 -4.65 -11.76 -8.18
N THR A 45 -3.66 -11.55 -9.03
CA THR A 45 -3.11 -10.22 -9.34
C THR A 45 -4.08 -9.40 -10.19
N VAL A 46 -4.37 -8.18 -9.74
CA VAL A 46 -5.21 -7.24 -10.50
C VAL A 46 -4.38 -6.31 -11.38
N TYR A 47 -3.15 -6.03 -10.95
CA TYR A 47 -2.18 -5.21 -11.66
C TYR A 47 -1.06 -6.07 -12.21
N GLU A 48 -0.47 -5.59 -13.30
CA GLU A 48 0.70 -6.18 -13.93
C GLU A 48 1.93 -5.33 -13.59
N GLY A 49 3.09 -5.96 -13.50
CA GLY A 49 4.38 -5.32 -13.32
C GLY A 49 4.99 -5.61 -11.95
N GLU A 50 5.76 -4.64 -11.46
CA GLU A 50 6.62 -4.81 -10.30
C GLU A 50 5.84 -4.80 -8.97
N TYR A 51 6.07 -5.80 -8.15
CA TYR A 51 5.61 -5.89 -6.77
C TYR A 51 6.82 -5.88 -5.85
N VAL A 52 6.88 -4.89 -4.96
CA VAL A 52 7.98 -4.75 -4.00
C VAL A 52 7.62 -5.41 -2.68
N ALA A 53 8.53 -6.19 -2.10
CA ALA A 53 8.35 -6.78 -0.79
C ALA A 53 8.52 -5.72 0.32
N ILE A 54 7.57 -5.70 1.26
CA ILE A 54 7.64 -4.97 2.50
C ILE A 54 7.57 -5.99 3.64
N ILE A 55 8.49 -5.88 4.59
CA ILE A 55 8.49 -6.71 5.79
C ILE A 55 7.91 -5.94 6.98
N GLY A 56 7.04 -6.61 7.72
CA GLY A 56 6.51 -6.17 9.00
C GLY A 56 6.89 -7.13 10.12
N GLN A 57 6.60 -6.72 11.36
CA GLN A 57 6.76 -7.55 12.56
C GLN A 57 8.18 -8.13 12.75
N THR A 58 9.21 -7.34 12.51
CA THR A 58 10.61 -7.79 12.65
C THR A 58 11.06 -8.01 14.11
N GLY A 59 10.20 -7.71 15.09
CA GLY A 59 10.45 -7.95 16.51
C GLY A 59 11.77 -7.36 17.00
N VAL A 60 12.68 -8.25 17.42
CA VAL A 60 14.04 -7.91 17.90
C VAL A 60 15.12 -8.01 16.82
N ALA A 61 14.75 -8.31 15.58
CA ALA A 61 15.70 -8.35 14.47
C ALA A 61 16.14 -6.93 14.12
N SER A 62 17.45 -6.73 14.03
CA SER A 62 18.07 -5.48 13.58
C SER A 62 18.63 -5.60 12.16
N TYR A 63 19.00 -6.81 11.73
CA TYR A 63 19.55 -7.03 10.40
C TYR A 63 18.78 -8.10 9.64
N ILE A 64 18.85 -7.99 8.31
CA ILE A 64 18.25 -8.94 7.39
C ILE A 64 19.22 -9.24 6.24
N GLU A 65 19.18 -10.48 5.79
CA GLU A 65 19.91 -11.01 4.65
C GLU A 65 18.90 -11.74 3.75
N VAL A 66 19.06 -11.59 2.44
CA VAL A 66 18.18 -12.23 1.47
C VAL A 66 19.02 -12.88 0.39
N SER A 67 18.71 -14.12 0.06
CA SER A 67 19.38 -14.89 -0.98
C SER A 67 18.36 -15.58 -1.87
N LEU A 68 18.58 -15.58 -3.18
CA LEU A 68 17.76 -16.33 -4.13
C LEU A 68 18.38 -17.70 -4.40
N LEU A 69 17.65 -18.75 -4.06
CA LEU A 69 18.02 -20.12 -4.36
C LEU A 69 17.17 -20.66 -5.51
N ASP A 70 17.34 -21.94 -5.87
CA ASP A 70 16.66 -22.53 -7.03
C ASP A 70 15.14 -22.66 -6.84
N GLU A 71 14.69 -22.87 -5.60
CA GLU A 71 13.30 -23.23 -5.27
C GLU A 71 12.60 -22.30 -4.27
N TYR A 72 13.35 -21.42 -3.60
CA TYR A 72 12.85 -20.45 -2.63
C TYR A 72 13.75 -19.19 -2.59
N VAL A 73 13.18 -18.07 -2.14
CA VAL A 73 13.94 -16.93 -1.63
C VAL A 73 14.20 -17.16 -0.14
N GLU A 74 15.47 -17.30 0.23
CA GLU A 74 15.89 -17.41 1.63
C GLU A 74 15.96 -16.02 2.25
N ILE A 75 15.37 -15.88 3.43
CA ILE A 75 15.40 -14.65 4.23
C ILE A 75 15.91 -15.03 5.61
N ILE A 76 16.96 -14.37 6.07
CA ILE A 76 17.58 -14.62 7.38
C ILE A 76 17.52 -13.34 8.20
N THR A 77 17.00 -13.44 9.42
CA THR A 77 16.94 -12.32 10.36
C THR A 77 18.02 -12.46 11.43
N TYR A 78 18.52 -11.33 11.91
CA TYR A 78 19.54 -11.31 12.96
C TYR A 78 19.25 -10.23 14.00
N ARG A 79 19.52 -10.54 15.27
CA ARG A 79 19.39 -9.57 16.37
C ARG A 79 20.42 -8.46 16.28
N ASP A 80 21.64 -8.85 15.93
CA ASP A 80 22.79 -7.99 15.70
C ASP A 80 23.58 -8.54 14.50
N ASN A 81 24.83 -8.10 14.31
CA ASN A 81 25.60 -8.57 13.16
C ASN A 81 26.02 -10.06 13.25
N TYR A 82 25.82 -10.74 14.38
CA TYR A 82 26.40 -12.06 14.67
C TYR A 82 25.38 -13.13 15.06
N VAL A 83 24.28 -12.75 15.71
CA VAL A 83 23.29 -13.70 16.22
C VAL A 83 22.15 -13.86 15.22
N MET A 84 22.16 -14.97 14.49
CA MET A 84 21.03 -15.43 13.68
C MET A 84 19.83 -15.69 14.60
N LEU A 85 18.68 -15.18 14.20
CA LEU A 85 17.40 -15.41 14.86
C LEU A 85 16.68 -16.53 14.13
N ASP A 86 16.11 -16.20 12.97
CA ASP A 86 15.28 -17.14 12.22
C ASP A 86 15.70 -17.19 10.76
N ARG A 87 15.37 -18.31 10.13
CA ARG A 87 15.52 -18.55 8.71
C ARG A 87 14.16 -18.84 8.11
N TYR A 88 13.83 -18.12 7.04
CA TYR A 88 12.59 -18.25 6.32
C TYR A 88 12.83 -18.65 4.86
N HIS A 89 11.98 -19.53 4.35
CA HIS A 89 11.88 -19.83 2.93
C HIS A 89 10.61 -19.19 2.37
N LEU A 90 10.78 -18.18 1.53
CA LEU A 90 9.68 -17.59 0.78
C LEU A 90 9.53 -18.33 -0.55
N GLN A 91 8.43 -19.06 -0.68
CA GLN A 91 8.08 -19.81 -1.88
C GLN A 91 7.04 -19.09 -2.72
N ILE A 92 7.29 -18.97 -4.03
CA ILE A 92 6.36 -18.32 -4.98
C ILE A 92 6.09 -19.24 -6.17
N SER A 93 4.82 -19.63 -6.34
CA SER A 93 4.39 -20.49 -7.45
C SER A 93 3.20 -19.92 -8.21
N TYR A 94 3.12 -20.31 -9.49
CA TYR A 94 2.02 -19.99 -10.41
C TYR A 94 1.74 -21.22 -11.28
N ASP A 95 0.46 -21.53 -11.52
CA ASP A 95 0.02 -22.75 -12.25
C ASP A 95 0.56 -24.08 -11.69
N GLY A 96 0.87 -24.12 -10.39
CA GLY A 96 1.39 -25.32 -9.71
C GLY A 96 2.85 -25.65 -10.03
N ILE A 97 3.59 -24.71 -10.64
CA ILE A 97 5.02 -24.83 -10.92
C ILE A 97 5.76 -23.73 -10.15
N ASN A 98 6.83 -24.10 -9.44
CA ASN A 98 7.73 -23.17 -8.77
C ASN A 98 8.58 -22.46 -9.84
N HIS A 99 8.43 -21.13 -9.93
CA HIS A 99 8.99 -20.32 -11.03
C HIS A 99 9.79 -19.11 -10.53
N GLU A 100 10.43 -19.25 -9.37
CA GLU A 100 10.94 -18.09 -8.63
C GLU A 100 11.99 -17.29 -9.35
N LYS A 101 13.00 -17.94 -9.94
CA LYS A 101 14.01 -17.25 -10.76
C LYS A 101 13.42 -16.50 -11.95
N ALA A 102 12.24 -16.92 -12.43
CA ALA A 102 11.56 -16.25 -13.53
C ALA A 102 10.66 -15.09 -13.07
N LEU A 103 10.24 -15.09 -11.79
CA LEU A 103 9.38 -14.07 -11.20
C LEU A 103 10.18 -12.99 -10.46
N VAL A 104 11.31 -13.36 -9.85
CA VAL A 104 12.19 -12.45 -9.13
C VAL A 104 13.00 -11.65 -10.13
N LYS A 105 12.70 -10.36 -10.20
CA LYS A 105 13.38 -9.40 -11.08
C LYS A 105 14.66 -8.87 -10.46
N SER A 106 14.64 -8.64 -9.15
CA SER A 106 15.75 -8.06 -8.38
C SER A 106 15.63 -8.47 -6.92
N LEU A 107 16.79 -8.61 -6.27
CA LEU A 107 16.94 -8.77 -4.84
C LEU A 107 17.89 -7.68 -4.33
N MET A 108 17.80 -7.41 -3.04
CA MET A 108 18.78 -6.57 -2.35
C MET A 108 20.19 -7.14 -2.51
N GLU A 109 21.14 -6.31 -2.95
CA GLU A 109 22.48 -6.78 -3.34
C GLU A 109 23.45 -7.01 -2.16
N ASN A 110 23.09 -6.55 -0.95
CA ASN A 110 23.95 -6.58 0.22
C ASN A 110 23.77 -7.87 1.04
N GLU A 111 24.89 -8.51 1.42
CA GLU A 111 24.89 -9.74 2.24
C GLU A 111 24.20 -9.56 3.59
N LYS A 112 24.23 -8.37 4.20
CA LYS A 112 23.53 -8.10 5.45
C LYS A 112 23.25 -6.61 5.60
N VAL A 113 22.00 -6.25 5.85
CA VAL A 113 21.57 -4.84 5.94
C VAL A 113 20.85 -4.59 7.24
N LEU A 114 21.12 -3.43 7.84
CA LEU A 114 20.38 -2.94 8.99
C LEU A 114 18.98 -2.51 8.53
N ILE A 115 17.93 -3.07 9.14
CA ILE A 115 16.53 -2.88 8.74
C ILE A 115 16.16 -1.39 8.73
N ASP A 116 16.64 -0.62 9.71
CA ASP A 116 16.37 0.82 9.84
C ASP A 116 17.09 1.69 8.79
N GLU A 117 18.11 1.16 8.12
CA GLU A 117 18.92 1.88 7.11
C GLU A 117 18.68 1.37 5.68
N MET A 118 17.67 0.51 5.49
CA MET A 118 17.36 -0.04 4.17
C MET A 118 16.96 1.05 3.16
N SER A 119 17.75 1.19 2.11
CA SER A 119 17.45 2.07 0.96
C SER A 119 16.85 1.32 -0.24
N GLU A 120 16.92 -0.01 -0.23
CA GLU A 120 16.50 -0.89 -1.31
C GLU A 120 15.42 -1.87 -0.83
N TYR A 121 14.58 -2.32 -1.76
CA TYR A 121 13.59 -3.35 -1.49
C TYR A 121 14.26 -4.73 -1.46
N LEU A 122 13.81 -5.58 -0.55
CA LEU A 122 14.36 -6.92 -0.34
C LEU A 122 14.22 -7.81 -1.58
N VAL A 123 13.02 -7.81 -2.14
CA VAL A 123 12.63 -8.62 -3.29
C VAL A 123 11.70 -7.80 -4.16
N ILE A 124 11.94 -7.81 -5.47
CA ILE A 124 11.04 -7.26 -6.47
C ILE A 124 10.59 -8.40 -7.38
N LEU A 125 9.28 -8.61 -7.46
CA LEU A 125 8.66 -9.58 -8.35
C LEU A 125 8.07 -8.89 -9.58
N ASP A 126 8.14 -9.53 -10.74
CA ASP A 126 7.41 -9.11 -11.94
C ASP A 126 6.22 -10.04 -12.18
N LEU A 127 5.02 -9.58 -11.83
CA LEU A 127 3.80 -10.40 -11.87
C LEU A 127 2.89 -9.99 -13.02
N LYS A 128 2.26 -11.00 -13.63
CA LYS A 128 1.29 -10.79 -14.71
C LYS A 128 -0.10 -10.57 -14.13
N LYS A 129 -0.92 -9.79 -14.81
CA LYS A 129 -2.32 -9.58 -14.43
C LYS A 129 -3.18 -10.83 -14.64
N ASN A 130 -4.21 -11.00 -13.81
CA ASN A 130 -5.19 -12.09 -13.83
C ASN A 130 -4.57 -13.49 -13.68
N HIS A 131 -3.40 -13.56 -13.03
CA HIS A 131 -2.70 -14.79 -12.73
C HIS A 131 -2.87 -15.09 -11.23
N VAL A 132 -3.02 -16.38 -10.88
CA VAL A 132 -3.18 -16.83 -9.49
C VAL A 132 -1.84 -17.31 -8.94
N TYR A 133 -1.29 -16.54 -8.02
CA TYR A 133 -0.03 -16.85 -7.37
C TYR A 133 -0.30 -17.44 -5.98
N HIS A 134 0.52 -18.42 -5.61
CA HIS A 134 0.60 -18.94 -4.25
C HIS A 134 1.93 -18.49 -3.65
N MET A 135 1.85 -17.76 -2.54
CA MET A 135 3.02 -17.26 -1.81
C MET A 135 2.98 -17.83 -0.41
N MET A 136 4.02 -18.53 -0.02
CA MET A 136 4.14 -19.18 1.28
C MET A 136 5.46 -18.74 1.93
N LEU A 137 5.39 -18.41 3.21
CA LEU A 137 6.56 -18.20 4.05
C LEU A 137 6.65 -19.38 5.00
N GLU A 138 7.75 -20.13 4.93
CA GLU A 138 8.02 -21.28 5.80
C GLU A 138 9.17 -20.93 6.75
N VAL A 139 8.96 -21.11 8.06
CA VAL A 139 10.01 -20.95 9.07
C VAL A 139 10.78 -22.26 9.18
N ILE A 140 12.10 -22.19 9.07
CA ILE A 140 13.00 -23.35 9.06
C ILE A 140 13.70 -23.53 10.41
N ASP A 141 14.20 -22.43 10.94
CA ASP A 141 14.81 -22.36 12.26
C ASP A 141 13.88 -21.48 13.11
N ASP A 142 13.19 -22.09 14.07
CA ASP A 142 12.18 -21.47 14.96
C ASP A 142 12.83 -21.20 16.33
N ASP A 143 13.33 -19.97 16.54
CA ASP A 143 13.68 -19.51 17.89
C ASP A 143 12.36 -19.21 18.63
N PRO A 144 12.02 -19.93 19.72
CA PRO A 144 10.74 -19.75 20.42
C PRO A 144 10.58 -18.37 21.10
N PHE A 145 11.58 -17.49 20.99
CA PHE A 145 11.58 -16.14 21.54
C PHE A 145 11.48 -15.04 20.47
N THR A 146 11.24 -15.38 19.20
CA THR A 146 11.06 -14.43 18.10
C THR A 146 9.63 -14.45 17.58
N ASP A 147 9.18 -13.29 17.09
CA ASP A 147 7.91 -13.17 16.38
C ASP A 147 8.15 -13.46 14.90
N ASP A 148 7.23 -14.19 14.27
CA ASP A 148 7.27 -14.46 12.83
C ASP A 148 7.19 -13.14 12.04
N ILE A 149 8.04 -13.01 11.02
CA ILE A 149 7.97 -11.87 10.10
C ILE A 149 6.75 -11.95 9.19
N ASP A 150 6.17 -10.79 8.89
CA ASP A 150 5.12 -10.65 7.88
C ASP A 150 5.71 -10.12 6.58
N ILE A 151 5.34 -10.70 5.44
CA ILE A 151 5.73 -10.18 4.12
C ILE A 151 4.49 -9.80 3.32
N VAL A 152 4.53 -8.59 2.75
CA VAL A 152 3.51 -8.09 1.83
C VAL A 152 4.16 -7.59 0.56
N PHE A 153 3.70 -8.10 -0.57
CA PHE A 153 4.08 -7.61 -1.89
C PHE A 153 3.15 -6.48 -2.30
N VAL A 154 3.71 -5.34 -2.68
CA VAL A 154 2.95 -4.13 -2.99
C VAL A 154 3.22 -3.65 -4.40
N ASN A 155 2.15 -3.45 -5.16
CA ASN A 155 2.14 -2.72 -6.43
C ASN A 155 1.16 -1.55 -6.29
N LEU A 156 1.68 -0.32 -6.33
CA LEU A 156 0.87 0.89 -6.30
C LEU A 156 0.81 1.50 -7.70
N PRO A 157 -0.24 1.19 -8.49
CA PRO A 157 -0.36 1.75 -9.84
C PRO A 157 -0.51 3.27 -9.76
N GLU A 158 0.48 3.97 -10.32
CA GLU A 158 0.62 5.42 -10.22
C GLU A 158 -0.66 6.18 -10.62
N HIS A 159 -1.32 5.73 -11.68
CA HIS A 159 -2.55 6.34 -12.16
C HIS A 159 -3.71 6.25 -11.16
N VAL A 160 -3.82 5.16 -10.38
CA VAL A 160 -4.85 4.99 -9.34
C VAL A 160 -4.52 5.87 -8.14
N TYR A 161 -3.25 5.87 -7.73
CA TYR A 161 -2.77 6.67 -6.61
C TYR A 161 -2.95 8.18 -6.87
N ASN A 162 -2.51 8.65 -8.04
CA ASN A 162 -2.64 10.06 -8.42
C ASN A 162 -4.11 10.49 -8.51
N LEU A 163 -4.97 9.62 -9.05
CA LEU A 163 -6.41 9.92 -9.11
C LEU A 163 -7.04 9.96 -7.72
N LYS A 164 -6.68 9.04 -6.81
CA LYS A 164 -7.12 9.09 -5.40
C LYS A 164 -6.73 10.42 -4.77
N THR A 165 -5.44 10.77 -4.82
CA THR A 165 -4.90 11.99 -4.19
C THR A 165 -5.54 13.25 -4.77
N LEU A 166 -5.72 13.32 -6.10
CA LEU A 166 -6.41 14.43 -6.74
C LEU A 166 -7.86 14.58 -6.26
N MET A 167 -8.60 13.47 -6.19
CA MET A 167 -10.00 13.48 -5.76
C MET A 167 -10.15 13.83 -4.27
N GLU A 168 -9.24 13.36 -3.41
CA GLU A 168 -9.17 13.79 -2.00
C GLU A 168 -8.91 15.29 -1.90
N GLY A 169 -7.96 15.81 -2.68
CA GLY A 169 -7.66 17.25 -2.73
C GLY A 169 -8.86 18.10 -3.18
N ILE A 170 -9.58 17.66 -4.22
CA ILE A 170 -10.80 18.32 -4.69
C ILE A 170 -11.88 18.27 -3.61
N ALA A 171 -12.12 17.10 -3.00
CA ALA A 171 -13.14 16.93 -1.97
C ALA A 171 -12.92 17.86 -0.78
N VAL A 172 -11.68 17.92 -0.26
CA VAL A 172 -11.32 18.79 0.88
C VAL A 172 -11.43 20.26 0.50
N THR A 173 -10.87 20.65 -0.65
CA THR A 173 -10.84 22.06 -1.07
C THR A 173 -12.25 22.60 -1.31
N THR A 174 -13.11 21.83 -1.97
CA THR A 174 -14.52 22.21 -2.21
C THR A 174 -15.32 22.28 -0.91
N LEU A 175 -15.03 21.42 0.07
CA LEU A 175 -15.63 21.49 1.40
C LEU A 175 -15.22 22.78 2.13
N VAL A 176 -13.94 23.14 2.11
CA VAL A 176 -13.45 24.41 2.71
C VAL A 176 -14.12 25.61 2.06
N PHE A 177 -14.18 25.68 0.73
CA PHE A 177 -14.88 26.76 0.03
C PHE A 177 -16.37 26.81 0.33
N THR A 178 -17.01 25.66 0.53
CA THR A 178 -18.42 25.58 0.96
C THR A 178 -18.59 26.26 2.32
N VAL A 179 -17.72 25.94 3.29
CA VAL A 179 -17.78 26.51 4.64
C VAL A 179 -17.59 28.03 4.58
N ILE A 180 -16.55 28.51 3.88
CA ILE A 180 -16.28 29.94 3.73
C ILE A 180 -17.45 30.67 3.05
N SER A 181 -18.00 30.09 1.97
CA SER A 181 -19.12 30.65 1.23
C SER A 181 -20.38 30.72 2.10
N SER A 182 -20.65 29.66 2.86
CA SER A 182 -21.83 29.59 3.75
C SER A 182 -21.74 30.62 4.86
N ILE A 183 -20.57 30.76 5.50
CA ILE A 183 -20.32 31.79 6.52
C ILE A 183 -20.56 33.18 5.93
N THR A 184 -20.01 33.45 4.75
CA THR A 184 -20.14 34.76 4.09
C THR A 184 -21.60 35.09 3.78
N ILE A 185 -22.38 34.11 3.29
CA ILE A 185 -23.81 34.28 3.03
C ILE A 185 -24.57 34.59 4.33
N VAL A 186 -24.27 33.86 5.42
CA VAL A 186 -24.88 34.11 6.73
C VAL A 186 -24.56 35.51 7.23
N THR A 187 -23.30 35.95 7.15
CA THR A 187 -22.88 37.31 7.53
C THR A 187 -23.64 38.38 6.73
N ILE A 188 -23.76 38.22 5.41
CA ILE A 188 -24.52 39.14 4.55
C ILE A 188 -25.99 39.20 4.97
N ILE A 189 -26.60 38.05 5.31
CA ILE A 189 -28.00 38.00 5.75
C ILE A 189 -28.18 38.74 7.08
N ILE A 190 -27.27 38.57 8.04
CA ILE A 190 -27.32 39.26 9.34
C ILE A 190 -27.17 40.77 9.15
N LEU A 191 -26.12 41.22 8.45
CA LEU A 191 -25.87 42.65 8.20
C LEU A 191 -27.02 43.33 7.47
N LYS A 192 -27.68 42.63 6.55
CA LYS A 192 -28.83 43.16 5.81
C LYS A 192 -30.14 43.14 6.61
N LYS A 193 -30.21 42.38 7.71
CA LYS A 193 -31.38 42.39 8.60
C LYS A 193 -31.35 43.60 9.55
N ASP A 194 -30.16 44.11 9.85
CA ASP A 194 -29.93 45.22 10.77
C ASP A 194 -29.88 46.61 10.07
N SER A 195 -29.97 46.65 8.73
CA SER A 195 -30.18 47.87 7.91
C SER A 195 -31.59 47.95 7.36
#